data_AF-A0A6A5UQ23-F1
#
_entry.id   AF-A0A6A5UQ23-F1
#
_cell.length_a   1.000
_cell.length_b   1.000
_cell.length_c   1.000
_cell.angle_alpha   90.00
_cell.angle_beta   90.00
_cell.angle_gamma   90.00
#
_symmetry.space_group_name_H-M   'P 1'
#
loop_
_entity.id
_entity.type
_entity.pdbx_description
1 polymer ?
#
loop_
_entity_poly.entity_id
_entity_poly.type
_entity_poly.pdbx_seq_one_letter_code
_entity_poly.pdbx_strand_id
1 'polypeptide(L)'
;MITYSRSAVESPSLGVTCIAALGGDLHQTPPNEAEFDQFYTVFRAFSRPKMPHSGQYDLPTRAAIVTLVCEGRGWTYISSKVATVSPNGAQQFFQRLLERVDVSPTQPTTYILADLLKHLEDEGERGREERFGEHSDVANFLVNKATQDEEREELSHRAIIRIAKDELDERIPQEHQTSRLLFIEWALAELQFDVIFIFTDETSVETTLHRKNQKVSMHKGDSAFAHTRPPPTEFKSVMFWGAICRGFRPGSFYIWEKETPGEALRNELVLYNINAPAVAAENHDRAMGRVPGTRQYRALKELNNEVNHRDNVDPLPSGRRRR
;
A
#
# COMPACT_ATOMS: atom_id res chain seq x y z
N MET A 1 13.86 29.64 -3.61
CA MET A 1 14.42 28.86 -4.73
C MET A 1 14.59 27.43 -4.23
N ILE A 2 13.75 26.49 -4.70
CA ILE A 2 13.86 25.07 -4.33
C ILE A 2 14.91 24.46 -5.25
N THR A 3 16.01 23.98 -4.68
CA THR A 3 17.07 23.31 -5.44
C THR A 3 16.77 21.81 -5.46
N TYR A 4 16.42 21.28 -6.63
CA TYR A 4 16.16 19.86 -6.79
C TYR A 4 17.48 19.10 -7.00
N SER A 5 17.85 18.28 -6.02
CA SER A 5 18.88 17.24 -6.19
C SER A 5 18.21 16.01 -6.78
N ARG A 6 18.60 15.61 -8.00
CA ARG A 6 18.03 14.45 -8.69
C ARG A 6 18.79 13.19 -8.29
N SER A 7 18.50 12.64 -7.11
CA SER A 7 18.90 11.28 -6.72
C SER A 7 17.68 10.37 -6.69
N ALA A 8 17.23 9.95 -7.88
CA ALA A 8 16.22 8.90 -7.97
C ALA A 8 16.90 7.56 -7.67
N VAL A 9 16.52 6.90 -6.57
CA VAL A 9 16.92 5.51 -6.30
C VAL A 9 15.77 4.62 -6.78
N GLU A 10 15.94 4.04 -7.96
CA GLU A 10 15.03 3.01 -8.47
C GLU A 10 15.39 1.67 -7.82
N SER A 11 14.50 1.12 -7.01
CA SER A 11 14.51 -0.32 -6.67
C SER A 11 13.41 -1.00 -7.51
N PRO A 12 13.77 -1.83 -8.51
CA PRO A 12 12.79 -2.44 -9.42
C PRO A 12 11.73 -3.32 -8.75
N SER A 13 11.95 -3.69 -7.49
CA SER A 13 11.24 -4.79 -6.84
C SER A 13 10.14 -4.33 -5.86
N LEU A 14 10.09 -3.05 -5.48
CA LEU A 14 9.21 -2.59 -4.39
C LEU A 14 8.03 -1.73 -4.80
N GLY A 15 7.99 -1.27 -6.06
CA GLY A 15 6.92 -0.41 -6.57
C GLY A 15 6.61 0.72 -5.59
N VAL A 16 7.60 1.44 -5.09
CA VAL A 16 7.48 2.58 -4.15
C VAL A 16 8.19 3.79 -4.76
N THR A 17 7.51 4.91 -4.93
CA THR A 17 8.10 6.17 -5.40
C THR A 17 8.20 7.15 -4.26
N CYS A 18 9.40 7.63 -4.01
CA CYS A 18 9.62 8.73 -3.08
C CYS A 18 10.43 9.79 -3.80
N ILE A 19 9.86 11.00 -3.85
CA ILE A 19 10.57 12.19 -4.33
C ILE A 19 11.05 12.93 -3.09
N ALA A 20 12.37 13.05 -2.97
CA ALA A 20 13.02 13.89 -1.98
C ALA A 20 13.19 15.30 -2.57
N ALA A 21 12.60 16.30 -1.91
CA ALA A 21 12.88 17.71 -2.21
C ALA A 21 13.57 18.35 -1.02
N LEU A 22 14.67 19.07 -1.27
CA LEU A 22 15.37 19.85 -0.25
C LEU A 22 14.50 21.05 0.13
N GLY A 23 14.18 21.18 1.43
CA GLY A 23 13.43 22.30 1.96
C GLY A 23 14.27 23.57 1.95
N GLY A 24 14.02 24.46 0.98
CA GLY A 24 14.39 25.87 1.11
C GLY A 24 13.35 26.62 1.94
N ASP A 25 13.75 27.72 2.59
CA ASP A 25 12.88 28.59 3.39
C ASP A 25 11.52 28.83 2.70
N LEU A 26 10.45 28.33 3.32
CA LEU A 26 9.06 28.27 2.83
C LEU A 26 8.34 29.63 2.80
N HIS A 27 9.09 30.74 2.74
CA HIS A 27 8.57 32.11 2.79
C HIS A 27 8.56 32.85 1.44
N GLN A 28 8.66 32.15 0.30
CA GLN A 28 8.55 32.79 -1.02
C GLN A 28 7.39 32.23 -1.84
N THR A 29 6.75 33.16 -2.55
CA THR A 29 5.60 33.08 -3.47
C THR A 29 5.31 31.71 -4.12
N PRO A 30 4.03 31.37 -4.34
CA PRO A 30 3.64 30.09 -4.95
C PRO A 30 4.29 29.89 -6.33
N PRO A 31 4.66 28.64 -6.68
CA PRO A 31 5.30 28.32 -7.95
C PRO A 31 4.37 28.62 -9.13
N ASN A 32 4.97 28.94 -10.28
CA ASN A 32 4.23 29.26 -11.50
C ASN A 32 3.63 27.97 -12.11
N GLU A 33 2.46 28.09 -12.74
CA GLU A 33 1.64 27.01 -13.32
C GLU A 33 2.44 26.05 -14.23
N ALA A 34 3.47 26.53 -14.93
CA ALA A 34 4.35 25.75 -15.80
C ALA A 34 5.33 24.82 -15.04
N GLU A 35 5.74 25.18 -13.82
CA GLU A 35 6.55 24.31 -12.95
C GLU A 35 5.69 23.18 -12.37
N PHE A 36 4.40 23.45 -12.18
CA PHE A 36 3.41 22.49 -11.70
C PHE A 36 3.08 21.41 -12.76
N ASP A 37 3.00 21.79 -14.05
CA ASP A 37 2.79 20.86 -15.17
C ASP A 37 3.99 19.93 -15.42
N GLN A 38 5.21 20.44 -15.22
CA GLN A 38 6.43 19.65 -15.34
C GLN A 38 6.53 18.59 -14.21
N PHE A 39 6.05 18.94 -13.01
CA PHE A 39 5.91 18.05 -11.87
C PHE A 39 4.87 16.94 -12.11
N TYR A 40 3.74 17.26 -12.75
CA TYR A 40 2.66 16.32 -13.08
C TYR A 40 3.06 15.23 -14.09
N THR A 41 3.99 15.53 -15.00
CA THR A 41 4.41 14.59 -16.06
C THR A 41 5.31 13.46 -15.53
N VAL A 42 6.08 13.73 -14.48
CA VAL A 42 6.97 12.74 -13.81
C VAL A 42 6.18 11.79 -12.91
N PHE A 43 4.98 12.20 -12.49
CA PHE A 43 4.16 11.52 -11.49
C PHE A 43 3.45 10.24 -11.95
N ARG A 44 3.47 9.95 -13.25
CA ARG A 44 2.67 8.87 -13.86
C ARG A 44 3.23 7.46 -13.68
N ALA A 45 4.34 7.30 -12.98
CA ALA A 45 4.98 6.01 -12.81
C ALA A 45 5.34 5.79 -11.34
N PHE A 46 4.99 4.59 -10.86
CA PHE A 46 5.50 3.93 -9.66
C PHE A 46 4.73 4.14 -8.34
N SER A 47 4.55 3.03 -7.61
CA SER A 47 3.58 2.83 -6.51
C SER A 47 4.11 3.23 -5.11
N ARG A 48 3.74 2.55 -4.00
CA ARG A 48 3.36 3.08 -2.66
C ARG A 48 4.30 2.75 -1.48
N PRO A 49 4.36 3.59 -0.42
CA PRO A 49 4.51 3.10 0.96
C PRO A 49 3.53 3.75 1.97
N LYS A 50 3.48 3.22 3.19
CA LYS A 50 2.31 3.18 4.09
C LYS A 50 2.52 3.99 5.40
N MET A 51 1.46 4.64 5.90
CA MET A 51 1.46 5.37 7.19
C MET A 51 1.77 4.47 8.41
N PRO A 52 2.44 5.00 9.46
CA PRO A 52 2.71 4.26 10.69
C PRO A 52 1.39 3.83 11.35
N HIS A 53 1.35 2.57 11.74
CA HIS A 53 0.15 1.92 12.26
C HIS A 53 -0.09 2.26 13.73
N SER A 54 -1.35 2.09 14.17
CA SER A 54 -1.76 2.17 15.57
C SER A 54 -0.90 1.24 16.43
N GLY A 55 0.02 1.81 17.24
CA GLY A 55 0.97 1.09 18.10
C GLY A 55 2.38 1.69 18.10
N GLN A 56 2.77 2.39 17.02
CA GLN A 56 4.12 2.94 16.85
C GLN A 56 4.23 4.43 17.19
N TYR A 57 3.54 4.89 18.24
CA TYR A 57 3.81 6.22 18.76
C TYR A 57 5.18 6.21 19.45
N ASP A 58 6.03 7.19 19.19
CA ASP A 58 7.25 7.35 19.97
C ASP A 58 6.92 7.69 21.43
N LEU A 59 7.89 7.50 22.33
CA LEU A 59 7.70 7.75 23.76
C LEU A 59 7.22 9.19 24.06
N PRO A 60 7.73 10.25 23.39
CA PRO A 60 7.23 11.61 23.56
C PRO A 60 5.75 11.77 23.16
N THR A 61 5.34 11.19 22.04
CA THR A 61 3.95 11.21 21.57
C THR A 61 3.03 10.50 22.56
N ARG A 62 3.45 9.33 23.06
CA ARG A 62 2.71 8.58 24.09
C ARG A 62 2.55 9.41 25.37
N ALA A 63 3.62 10.01 25.86
CA ALA A 63 3.59 10.89 27.03
C ALA A 63 2.64 12.08 26.83
N ALA A 64 2.71 12.74 25.66
CA ALA A 64 1.84 13.86 25.32
C ALA A 64 0.35 13.48 25.29
N ILE A 65 0.01 12.31 24.74
CA ILE A 65 -1.37 11.80 24.77
C ILE A 65 -1.83 11.67 26.22
N VAL A 66 -1.06 11.00 27.09
CA VAL A 66 -1.43 10.76 28.49
C VAL A 66 -1.61 12.07 29.25
N THR A 67 -0.66 12.99 29.15
CA THR A 67 -0.72 14.29 29.85
C THR A 67 -1.97 15.07 29.46
N LEU A 68 -2.27 15.17 28.15
CA LEU A 68 -3.43 15.92 27.69
C LEU A 68 -4.76 15.26 28.08
N VAL A 69 -4.83 13.93 28.17
CA VAL A 69 -6.03 13.25 28.70
C VAL A 69 -6.20 13.55 30.19
N CYS A 70 -5.12 13.50 30.98
CA CYS A 70 -5.16 13.83 32.40
C CYS A 70 -5.55 15.30 32.67
N GLU A 71 -5.27 16.21 31.73
CA GLU A 71 -5.76 17.60 31.75
C GLU A 71 -7.25 17.75 31.36
N GLY A 72 -7.94 16.66 31.03
CA GLY A 72 -9.35 16.67 30.62
C GLY A 72 -9.58 17.10 29.16
N ARG A 73 -8.55 17.00 28.30
CA ARG A 73 -8.70 17.35 26.88
C ARG A 73 -9.37 16.21 26.10
N GLY A 74 -10.28 16.56 25.19
CA GLY A 74 -10.94 15.60 24.30
C GLY A 74 -10.03 15.06 23.20
N TRP A 75 -10.37 13.89 22.64
CA TRP A 75 -9.56 13.17 21.63
C TRP A 75 -9.27 13.99 20.36
N THR A 76 -10.24 14.78 19.88
CA THR A 76 -10.05 15.66 18.72
C THR A 76 -9.00 16.75 19.00
N TYR A 77 -9.01 17.30 20.22
CA TYR A 77 -8.02 18.29 20.64
C TYR A 77 -6.63 17.65 20.69
N ILE A 78 -6.51 16.48 21.32
CA ILE A 78 -5.26 15.72 21.41
C ILE A 78 -4.69 15.43 20.02
N SER A 79 -5.52 14.91 19.12
CA SER A 79 -5.12 14.62 17.73
C SER A 79 -4.64 15.86 16.98
N SER A 80 -5.25 17.01 17.21
CA SER A 80 -4.83 18.27 16.57
C SER A 80 -3.48 18.79 17.09
N LYS A 81 -3.14 18.52 18.35
CA LYS A 81 -1.91 18.98 19.01
C LYS A 81 -0.75 18.00 18.85
N VAL A 82 -1.07 16.71 18.74
CA VAL A 82 -0.11 15.64 18.53
C VAL A 82 -0.22 15.21 17.07
N ALA A 83 0.52 15.93 16.19
CA ALA A 83 0.36 15.95 14.73
C ALA A 83 0.46 14.59 14.00
N THR A 84 0.79 13.51 14.72
CA THR A 84 1.01 12.15 14.22
C THR A 84 -0.07 11.16 14.68
N VAL A 85 -1.08 11.60 15.43
CA VAL A 85 -2.02 10.70 16.11
C VAL A 85 -3.44 10.95 15.64
N SER A 86 -4.12 9.89 15.16
CA SER A 86 -5.57 9.96 14.90
C SER A 86 -6.37 9.91 16.21
N PRO A 87 -7.59 10.50 16.30
CA PRO A 87 -8.37 10.49 17.55
C PRO A 87 -8.65 9.08 18.06
N ASN A 88 -9.04 8.17 17.16
CA ASN A 88 -9.27 6.76 17.48
C ASN A 88 -7.97 6.06 17.92
N GLY A 89 -6.85 6.40 17.29
CA GLY A 89 -5.55 5.88 17.65
C GLY A 89 -5.07 6.32 19.04
N ALA A 90 -5.30 7.58 19.42
CA ALA A 90 -5.02 8.09 20.77
C ALA A 90 -5.87 7.36 21.81
N GLN A 91 -7.17 7.25 21.53
CA GLN A 91 -8.14 6.60 22.41
C GLN A 91 -7.78 5.14 22.66
N GLN A 92 -7.47 4.37 21.60
CA GLN A 92 -7.07 2.97 21.73
C GLN A 92 -5.76 2.80 22.50
N PHE A 93 -4.77 3.67 22.28
CA PHE A 93 -3.54 3.65 23.06
C PHE A 93 -3.81 3.90 24.55
N PHE A 94 -4.62 4.92 24.86
CA PHE A 94 -4.94 5.26 26.23
C PHE A 94 -5.74 4.15 26.92
N GLN A 95 -6.68 3.51 26.22
CA GLN A 95 -7.43 2.38 26.75
C GLN A 95 -6.50 1.20 27.10
N ARG A 96 -5.54 0.85 26.22
CA ARG A 96 -4.52 -0.17 26.53
C ARG A 96 -3.62 0.21 27.69
N LEU A 97 -3.36 1.50 27.87
CA LEU A 97 -2.59 1.98 29.02
C LEU A 97 -3.38 1.76 30.31
N LEU A 98 -4.68 2.10 30.33
CA LEU A 98 -5.54 1.86 31.49
C LEU A 98 -5.64 0.37 31.84
N GLU A 99 -5.78 -0.50 30.84
CA GLU A 99 -5.76 -1.96 31.00
C GLU A 99 -4.45 -2.45 31.66
N ARG A 100 -3.31 -1.85 31.31
CA ARG A 100 -2.01 -2.21 31.89
C ARG A 100 -1.83 -1.75 33.34
N VAL A 101 -2.49 -0.66 33.73
CA VAL A 101 -2.46 -0.13 35.10
C VAL A 101 -3.61 -0.72 35.95
N ASP A 102 -4.39 -1.66 35.39
CA ASP A 102 -5.56 -2.27 36.03
C ASP A 102 -6.61 -1.23 36.49
N VAL A 103 -6.75 -0.15 35.70
CA VAL A 103 -7.71 0.93 35.95
C VAL A 103 -8.91 0.76 35.02
N SER A 104 -10.10 0.64 35.59
CA SER A 104 -11.32 0.55 34.80
C SER A 104 -11.60 1.86 34.04
N PRO A 105 -11.84 1.82 32.72
CA PRO A 105 -12.13 3.00 31.91
C PRO A 105 -13.48 3.66 32.23
N THR A 106 -14.34 3.00 33.02
CA THR A 106 -15.69 3.47 33.34
C THR A 106 -15.80 4.30 34.62
N GLN A 107 -14.72 4.43 35.40
CA GLN A 107 -14.74 5.26 36.61
C GLN A 107 -14.17 6.64 36.31
N PRO A 108 -14.84 7.74 36.73
CA PRO A 108 -14.27 9.09 36.71
C PRO A 108 -13.27 9.22 37.87
N THR A 109 -12.23 8.41 37.85
CA THR A 109 -11.08 8.56 38.74
C THR A 109 -10.16 9.62 38.14
N THR A 110 -9.69 10.54 38.98
CA THR A 110 -8.54 11.38 38.68
C THR A 110 -7.36 10.48 38.37
N TYR A 111 -7.04 10.32 37.09
CA TYR A 111 -5.88 9.57 36.64
C TYR A 111 -4.61 10.18 37.24
N ILE A 112 -3.83 9.38 37.99
CA ILE A 112 -2.55 9.84 38.52
C ILE A 112 -1.55 9.79 37.37
N LEU A 113 -1.25 10.97 36.81
CA LEU A 113 -0.34 11.11 35.67
C LEU A 113 0.99 10.38 35.90
N ALA A 114 1.56 10.51 37.10
CA ALA A 114 2.83 9.88 37.46
C ALA A 114 2.81 8.35 37.35
N ASP A 115 1.66 7.71 37.59
CA ASP A 115 1.53 6.25 37.46
C ASP A 115 1.35 5.84 36.01
N LEU A 116 0.54 6.57 35.25
CA LEU A 116 0.36 6.31 33.82
C LEU A 116 1.67 6.46 33.02
N LEU A 117 2.52 7.44 33.37
CA LEU A 117 3.80 7.66 32.69
C LEU A 117 4.81 6.52 32.86
N LYS A 118 4.68 5.68 33.89
CA LYS A 118 5.55 4.50 34.10
C LYS A 118 5.28 3.38 33.09
N HIS A 119 4.12 3.40 32.44
CA HIS A 119 3.65 2.34 31.54
C HIS A 119 3.56 2.78 30.07
N LEU A 120 4.32 3.80 29.66
CA LEU A 120 4.30 4.29 28.27
C LEU A 120 4.89 3.31 27.25
N GLU A 121 5.66 2.32 27.69
CA GLU A 121 6.21 1.28 26.81
C GLU A 121 5.12 0.30 26.37
N ASP A 122 4.56 0.56 25.18
CA ASP A 122 3.62 -0.31 24.48
C ASP A 122 4.42 -1.34 23.67
N GLU A 123 4.89 -2.39 24.34
CA GLU A 123 5.60 -3.54 23.73
C GLU A 123 4.68 -4.46 22.91
N GLY A 124 3.39 -4.12 22.79
CA GLY A 124 2.42 -4.86 22.01
C GLY A 124 2.68 -4.73 20.50
N GLU A 125 3.64 -5.50 19.97
CA GLU A 125 3.87 -5.64 18.53
C GLU A 125 2.63 -6.17 17.82
N ARG A 126 1.83 -5.28 17.23
CA ARG A 126 0.91 -5.64 16.15
C ARG A 126 0.92 -4.57 15.07
N GLY A 127 2.02 -4.51 14.32
CA GLY A 127 1.95 -4.04 12.95
C GLY A 127 0.85 -4.82 12.21
N ARG A 128 0.07 -4.13 11.35
CA ARG A 128 -0.89 -4.78 10.47
C ARG A 128 -0.13 -5.76 9.57
N GLU A 129 -0.47 -7.05 9.64
CA GLU A 129 0.16 -8.10 8.81
C GLU A 129 0.17 -7.68 7.34
N GLU A 130 1.35 -7.80 6.72
CA GLU A 130 1.62 -7.35 5.36
C GLU A 130 0.71 -8.01 4.33
N ARG A 131 0.38 -7.25 3.29
CA ARG A 131 -0.38 -7.79 2.15
C ARG A 131 0.57 -8.67 1.35
N PHE A 132 0.16 -9.91 1.12
CA PHE A 132 0.80 -10.81 0.16
C PHE A 132 0.72 -10.22 -1.25
N GLY A 133 1.66 -10.58 -2.12
CA GLY A 133 1.63 -10.18 -3.52
C GLY A 133 0.34 -10.66 -4.19
N GLU A 134 -0.24 -9.87 -5.08
CA GLU A 134 -1.39 -10.30 -5.88
C GLU A 134 -0.98 -11.54 -6.69
N HIS A 135 -1.81 -12.60 -6.64
CA HIS A 135 -1.59 -13.91 -7.27
C HIS A 135 -0.49 -14.80 -6.68
N SER A 136 0.08 -14.49 -5.51
CA SER A 136 0.98 -15.44 -4.82
C SER A 136 0.23 -16.72 -4.42
N ASP A 137 0.96 -17.82 -4.18
CA ASP A 137 0.33 -19.06 -3.75
C ASP A 137 -0.40 -18.86 -2.42
N VAL A 138 0.13 -18.03 -1.53
CA VAL A 138 -0.58 -17.60 -0.31
C VAL A 138 -1.85 -16.80 -0.62
N ALA A 139 -1.83 -15.85 -1.57
CA ALA A 139 -3.03 -15.10 -1.95
C ALA A 139 -4.11 -16.02 -2.53
N ASN A 140 -3.74 -16.95 -3.40
CA ASN A 140 -4.65 -17.92 -4.01
C ASN A 140 -5.16 -18.93 -2.97
N PHE A 141 -4.32 -19.38 -2.04
CA PHE A 141 -4.70 -20.23 -0.94
C PHE A 141 -5.67 -19.54 0.01
N LEU A 142 -5.44 -18.27 0.34
CA LEU A 142 -6.35 -17.46 1.16
C LEU A 142 -7.71 -17.27 0.49
N VAL A 143 -7.74 -17.01 -0.83
CA VAL A 143 -8.98 -16.92 -1.60
C VAL A 143 -9.70 -18.27 -1.59
N ASN A 144 -9.00 -19.36 -1.92
CA ASN A 144 -9.57 -20.71 -1.94
C ASN A 144 -10.13 -21.11 -0.57
N LYS A 145 -9.38 -20.88 0.51
CA LYS A 145 -9.84 -21.12 1.89
C LYS A 145 -11.06 -20.28 2.24
N ALA A 146 -11.04 -18.98 1.91
CA ALA A 146 -12.19 -18.11 2.17
C ALA A 146 -13.44 -18.47 1.36
N THR A 147 -13.28 -19.10 0.18
CA THR A 147 -14.40 -19.54 -0.68
C THR A 147 -14.91 -20.96 -0.39
N GLN A 148 -14.12 -21.80 0.29
CA GLN A 148 -14.49 -23.20 0.61
C GLN A 148 -15.15 -23.34 2.00
N ASP A 149 -15.29 -22.26 2.76
CA ASP A 149 -15.74 -22.28 4.15
C ASP A 149 -17.26 -22.03 4.30
N GLU A 150 -18.09 -23.02 3.94
CA GLU A 150 -19.43 -23.14 4.54
C GLU A 150 -19.36 -23.76 5.95
N GLU A 151 -18.28 -24.48 6.30
CA GLU A 151 -18.15 -25.21 7.56
C GLU A 151 -17.19 -24.57 8.59
N ARG A 152 -16.45 -23.49 8.29
CA ARG A 152 -15.46 -22.89 9.22
C ARG A 152 -15.58 -21.37 9.39
N GLU A 153 -16.80 -20.87 9.59
CA GLU A 153 -17.05 -19.48 10.00
C GLU A 153 -16.31 -19.06 11.29
N GLU A 154 -15.73 -20.00 12.04
CA GLU A 154 -15.08 -19.74 13.33
C GLU A 154 -13.61 -19.30 13.24
N LEU A 155 -12.92 -19.51 12.11
CA LEU A 155 -11.51 -19.14 12.01
C LEU A 155 -11.37 -17.66 11.66
N SER A 156 -10.79 -16.88 12.59
CA SER A 156 -10.44 -15.50 12.30
C SER A 156 -9.54 -15.41 11.07
N HIS A 157 -9.72 -14.40 10.23
CA HIS A 157 -8.90 -14.16 9.03
C HIS A 157 -7.38 -14.20 9.32
N ARG A 158 -6.98 -13.85 10.55
CA ARG A 158 -5.61 -13.92 11.04
C ARG A 158 -5.09 -15.35 11.24
N ALA A 159 -5.95 -16.26 11.69
CA ALA A 159 -5.61 -17.68 11.80
C ALA A 159 -5.41 -18.30 10.41
N ILE A 160 -6.25 -17.94 9.43
CA ILE A 160 -6.11 -18.40 8.04
C ILE A 160 -4.79 -17.90 7.43
N ILE A 161 -4.43 -16.63 7.68
CA ILE A 161 -3.14 -16.05 7.26
C ILE A 161 -1.95 -16.80 7.87
N ARG A 162 -2.01 -17.18 9.14
CA ARG A 162 -0.95 -17.98 9.79
C ARG A 162 -0.85 -19.38 9.18
N ILE A 163 -1.97 -20.08 9.03
CA ILE A 163 -2.01 -21.40 8.40
C ILE A 163 -1.43 -21.34 6.99
N ALA A 164 -1.81 -20.34 6.19
CA ALA A 164 -1.27 -20.16 4.84
C ALA A 164 0.24 -19.93 4.83
N LYS A 165 0.77 -19.14 5.77
CA LYS A 165 2.22 -18.92 5.92
C LYS A 165 2.96 -20.18 6.37
N ASP A 166 2.39 -20.90 7.33
CA ASP A 166 3.00 -22.11 7.89
C ASP A 166 2.96 -23.29 6.90
N GLU A 167 1.91 -23.38 6.07
CA GLU A 167 1.77 -24.44 5.06
C GLU A 167 2.57 -24.18 3.78
N LEU A 168 2.73 -22.92 3.37
CA LEU A 168 3.36 -22.56 2.08
C LEU A 168 4.81 -22.10 2.22
N ASP A 169 5.28 -21.78 3.42
CA ASP A 169 6.63 -21.23 3.73
C ASP A 169 7.04 -20.05 2.83
N GLU A 170 6.06 -19.37 2.19
CA GLU A 170 6.30 -18.20 1.35
C GLU A 170 6.61 -16.99 2.24
N ARG A 171 7.90 -16.79 2.51
CA ARG A 171 8.45 -15.55 3.05
C ARG A 171 8.63 -14.53 1.93
N ILE A 172 8.59 -13.25 2.27
CA ILE A 172 9.01 -12.18 1.34
C ILE A 172 10.39 -12.56 0.79
N PRO A 173 10.58 -12.62 -0.54
CA PRO A 173 11.87 -12.94 -1.12
C PRO A 173 12.97 -12.06 -0.52
N GLN A 174 14.13 -12.65 -0.24
CA GLN A 174 15.23 -11.98 0.48
C GLN A 174 15.68 -10.69 -0.22
N GLU A 175 15.57 -10.63 -1.55
CA GLU A 175 15.82 -9.45 -2.37
C GLU A 175 14.92 -8.26 -2.01
N HIS A 176 13.62 -8.48 -1.77
CA HIS A 176 12.70 -7.43 -1.38
C HIS A 176 12.95 -7.00 0.07
N GLN A 177 13.31 -7.92 0.96
CA GLN A 177 13.68 -7.57 2.34
C GLN A 177 14.90 -6.65 2.35
N THR A 178 15.93 -7.01 1.59
CA THR A 178 17.15 -6.21 1.44
C THR A 178 16.84 -4.84 0.84
N SER A 179 16.04 -4.80 -0.22
CA SER A 179 15.61 -3.55 -0.86
C SER A 179 14.87 -2.62 0.12
N ARG A 180 14.05 -3.19 1.02
CA ARG A 180 13.30 -2.40 2.02
C ARG A 180 14.21 -1.84 3.09
N LEU A 181 15.21 -2.61 3.54
CA LEU A 181 16.20 -2.13 4.49
C LEU A 181 17.02 -0.97 3.90
N LEU A 182 17.53 -1.13 2.68
CA LEU A 182 18.26 -0.07 1.97
C LEU A 182 17.42 1.19 1.78
N PHE A 183 16.15 1.03 1.42
CA PHE A 183 15.23 2.17 1.31
C PHE A 183 15.03 2.89 2.65
N ILE A 184 14.86 2.15 3.75
CA ILE A 184 14.69 2.74 5.09
C ILE A 184 15.95 3.49 5.51
N GLU A 185 17.13 2.89 5.35
CA GLU A 185 18.41 3.52 5.68
C GLU A 185 18.60 4.84 4.91
N TRP A 186 18.32 4.82 3.60
CA TRP A 186 18.35 6.02 2.77
C TRP A 186 17.34 7.08 3.25
N ALA A 187 16.07 6.70 3.42
CA ALA A 187 15.03 7.64 3.81
C ALA A 187 15.30 8.28 5.18
N LEU A 188 15.86 7.53 6.12
CA LEU A 188 16.27 8.04 7.43
C LEU A 188 17.44 9.03 7.32
N ALA A 189 18.40 8.80 6.42
CA ALA A 189 19.49 9.73 6.17
C ALA A 189 18.97 11.05 5.55
N GLU A 190 18.07 10.98 4.57
CA GLU A 190 17.46 12.16 3.95
C GLU A 190 16.63 12.99 4.94
N LEU A 191 15.94 12.34 5.88
CA LEU A 191 15.19 13.03 6.93
C LEU A 191 16.09 13.91 7.83
N GLN A 192 17.38 13.63 7.93
CA GLN A 192 18.34 14.49 8.67
C GLN A 192 18.60 15.82 7.96
N PHE A 193 18.27 15.92 6.67
CA PHE A 193 18.44 17.12 5.85
C PHE A 193 17.11 17.88 5.64
N ASP A 194 16.13 17.67 6.52
CA ASP A 194 14.80 18.28 6.44
C ASP A 194 14.10 18.07 5.08
N VAL A 195 14.38 16.92 4.45
CA VAL A 195 13.75 16.54 3.19
C VAL A 195 12.25 16.32 3.38
N ILE A 196 11.48 16.85 2.44
CA ILE A 196 10.04 16.65 2.39
C ILE A 196 9.73 15.43 1.54
N PHE A 197 9.00 14.48 2.13
CA PHE A 197 8.47 13.32 1.43
C PHE A 197 7.03 13.57 0.99
N ILE A 198 6.80 13.44 -0.32
CA ILE A 198 5.46 13.42 -0.92
C ILE A 198 5.14 11.97 -1.25
N PHE A 199 4.12 11.43 -0.61
CA PHE A 199 3.65 10.06 -0.85
C PHE A 199 2.45 10.08 -1.77
N THR A 200 2.43 9.20 -2.76
CA THR A 200 1.28 9.07 -3.65
C THR A 200 0.80 7.64 -3.75
N ASP A 201 -0.50 7.49 -3.97
CA ASP A 201 -1.11 6.19 -4.11
C ASP A 201 -2.40 6.26 -4.95
N GLU A 202 -2.69 5.18 -5.66
CA GLU A 202 -3.98 4.92 -6.29
C GLU A 202 -4.83 3.99 -5.41
N THR A 203 -6.12 4.28 -5.29
CA THR A 203 -7.07 3.35 -4.67
C THR A 203 -8.34 3.29 -5.50
N SER A 204 -8.77 2.08 -5.86
CA SER A 204 -10.12 1.87 -6.35
C SER A 204 -11.08 1.79 -5.17
N VAL A 205 -12.25 2.41 -5.34
CA VAL A 205 -13.39 2.26 -4.45
C VAL A 205 -14.51 1.65 -5.26
N GLU A 206 -14.82 0.40 -4.92
CA GLU A 206 -15.94 -0.34 -5.45
C GLU A 206 -17.05 -0.36 -4.40
N THR A 207 -18.30 -0.14 -4.79
CA THR A 207 -19.41 -0.33 -3.85
C THR A 207 -20.18 -1.63 -4.04
N THR A 208 -19.89 -2.39 -5.10
CA THR A 208 -20.44 -3.75 -5.24
C THR A 208 -19.74 -4.73 -4.28
N LEU A 209 -18.45 -4.53 -3.99
CA LEU A 209 -17.68 -5.34 -3.04
C LEU A 209 -17.81 -4.84 -1.59
N HIS A 210 -19.04 -4.65 -1.11
CA HIS A 210 -19.28 -4.42 0.31
C HIS A 210 -19.13 -5.74 1.09
N ARG A 211 -17.91 -6.08 1.50
CA ARG A 211 -17.64 -7.23 2.41
C ARG A 211 -18.23 -7.08 3.82
N LYS A 212 -18.80 -5.92 4.16
CA LYS A 212 -19.45 -5.70 5.45
C LYS A 212 -20.95 -5.54 5.25
N ASN A 213 -21.72 -6.44 5.85
CA ASN A 213 -23.15 -6.24 6.06
C ASN A 213 -23.33 -4.86 6.71
N GLN A 214 -24.11 -3.98 6.07
CA GLN A 214 -24.49 -2.73 6.71
C GLN A 214 -25.18 -3.07 8.03
N LYS A 215 -24.81 -2.37 9.11
CA LYS A 215 -25.54 -2.46 10.37
C LYS A 215 -26.89 -1.78 10.17
N VAL A 216 -27.88 -2.55 9.74
CA VAL A 216 -29.26 -2.08 9.64
C VAL A 216 -29.94 -2.35 10.97
N SER A 217 -30.45 -1.31 11.63
CA SER A 217 -31.34 -1.47 12.78
C SER A 217 -32.69 -1.95 12.26
N MET A 218 -33.12 -3.14 12.68
CA MET A 218 -34.39 -3.76 12.27
C MET A 218 -35.30 -4.02 13.46
N HIS A 219 -36.62 -4.03 13.25
CA HIS A 219 -37.56 -4.43 14.29
C HIS A 219 -37.40 -5.92 14.61
N LYS A 220 -37.60 -6.28 15.88
CA LYS A 220 -37.46 -7.67 16.33
C LYS A 220 -38.54 -8.53 15.66
N GLY A 221 -38.12 -9.51 14.86
CA GLY A 221 -39.00 -10.40 14.10
C GLY A 221 -39.02 -10.14 12.58
N ASP A 222 -38.42 -9.03 12.12
CA ASP A 222 -38.29 -8.76 10.69
C ASP A 222 -37.27 -9.70 10.02
N SER A 223 -37.52 -10.02 8.75
CA SER A 223 -36.56 -10.75 7.92
C SER A 223 -35.36 -9.86 7.56
N ALA A 224 -34.14 -10.35 7.77
CA ALA A 224 -32.91 -9.64 7.42
C ALA A 224 -32.85 -9.33 5.92
N PHE A 225 -33.38 -10.22 5.08
CA PHE A 225 -33.43 -10.07 3.62
C PHE A 225 -34.43 -9.02 3.13
N ALA A 226 -35.40 -8.60 3.95
CA ALA A 226 -36.32 -7.52 3.58
C ALA A 226 -35.63 -6.14 3.67
N HIS A 227 -34.55 -6.05 4.45
CA HIS A 227 -33.81 -4.82 4.74
C HIS A 227 -32.42 -4.79 4.07
N THR A 228 -32.05 -5.84 3.33
CA THR A 228 -30.88 -5.79 2.45
C THR A 228 -31.15 -4.84 1.30
N ARG A 229 -30.23 -3.91 1.02
CA ARG A 229 -30.35 -3.05 -0.17
C ARG A 229 -30.45 -3.95 -1.41
N PRO A 230 -31.33 -3.63 -2.38
CA PRO A 230 -31.24 -4.28 -3.67
C PRO A 230 -29.82 -4.11 -4.22
N PRO A 231 -29.25 -5.11 -4.90
CA PRO A 231 -27.94 -4.98 -5.52
C PRO A 231 -27.96 -3.70 -6.36
N PRO A 232 -26.93 -2.84 -6.27
CA PRO A 232 -26.91 -1.60 -7.03
C PRO A 232 -27.10 -1.94 -8.51
N THR A 233 -28.11 -1.32 -9.14
CA THR A 233 -28.48 -1.61 -10.53
C THR A 233 -27.36 -1.26 -11.50
N GLU A 234 -26.53 -0.28 -11.16
CA GLU A 234 -25.21 -0.08 -11.75
C GLU A 234 -24.29 0.48 -10.66
N PHE A 235 -23.13 -0.13 -10.47
CA PHE A 235 -22.07 0.55 -9.74
C PHE A 235 -20.74 0.54 -10.48
N LYS A 236 -20.18 1.74 -10.61
CA LYS A 236 -18.95 2.06 -11.30
C LYS A 236 -17.84 2.09 -10.26
N SER A 237 -16.83 1.24 -10.43
CA SER A 237 -15.57 1.40 -9.69
C SER A 237 -15.02 2.80 -9.97
N VAL A 238 -14.65 3.52 -8.91
CA VAL A 238 -14.01 4.83 -9.03
C VAL A 238 -12.58 4.68 -8.56
N MET A 239 -11.62 5.03 -9.40
CA MET A 239 -10.21 5.04 -9.01
C MET A 239 -9.85 6.45 -8.56
N PHE A 240 -9.20 6.55 -7.41
CA PHE A 240 -8.64 7.78 -6.87
C PHE A 240 -7.14 7.70 -7.00
N TRP A 241 -6.52 8.78 -7.46
CA TRP A 241 -5.11 9.04 -7.22
C TRP A 241 -5.03 10.12 -6.14
N GLY A 242 -4.10 10.00 -5.21
CA GLY A 242 -3.92 10.98 -4.16
C GLY A 242 -2.46 11.16 -3.80
N ALA A 243 -2.11 12.38 -3.39
CA ALA A 243 -0.81 12.74 -2.85
C ALA A 243 -0.97 13.31 -1.45
N ILE A 244 -0.12 12.86 -0.52
CA ILE A 244 -0.09 13.36 0.85
C ILE A 244 1.33 13.75 1.22
N CYS A 245 1.44 14.86 1.94
CA CYS A 245 2.70 15.36 2.48
C CYS A 245 2.45 15.80 3.93
N ARG A 246 3.44 15.62 4.80
CA ARG A 246 3.37 16.15 6.17
C ARG A 246 3.19 17.67 6.11
N GLY A 247 2.20 18.20 6.83
CA GLY A 247 1.90 19.63 6.85
C GLY A 247 0.99 20.14 5.74
N PHE A 248 0.70 19.34 4.70
CA PHE A 248 -0.19 19.72 3.60
C PHE A 248 -1.51 18.92 3.67
N ARG A 249 -2.60 19.57 4.07
CA ARG A 249 -3.94 18.96 4.12
C ARG A 249 -5.05 19.95 3.70
N PRO A 250 -6.03 19.54 2.87
CA PRO A 250 -6.09 18.26 2.18
C PRO A 250 -5.00 18.17 1.11
N GLY A 251 -4.39 16.98 0.94
CA GLY A 251 -3.43 16.75 -0.13
C GLY A 251 -4.12 16.74 -1.51
N SER A 252 -3.36 16.92 -2.58
CA SER A 252 -3.89 16.87 -3.94
C SER A 252 -4.46 15.48 -4.23
N PHE A 253 -5.63 15.41 -4.84
CA PHE A 253 -6.20 14.16 -5.30
C PHE A 253 -6.88 14.36 -6.64
N TYR A 254 -6.96 13.28 -7.41
CA TYR A 254 -7.59 13.24 -8.70
C TYR A 254 -8.49 12.01 -8.76
N ILE A 255 -9.71 12.20 -9.27
CA ILE A 255 -10.67 11.11 -9.44
C ILE A 255 -10.58 10.69 -10.90
N TRP A 256 -10.24 9.44 -11.13
CA TRP A 256 -10.30 8.85 -12.46
C TRP A 256 -11.74 8.56 -12.79
N GLU A 257 -12.31 9.44 -13.59
CA GLU A 257 -13.58 9.19 -14.24
C GLU A 257 -13.36 8.17 -15.37
N LYS A 258 -14.36 7.31 -15.59
CA LYS A 258 -14.32 6.37 -16.71
C LYS A 258 -14.26 7.19 -18.00
N GLU A 259 -13.27 6.90 -18.84
CA GLU A 259 -13.13 7.53 -20.15
C GLU A 259 -14.43 7.46 -20.94
N THR A 260 -14.80 8.57 -21.58
CA THR A 260 -15.89 8.55 -22.55
C THR A 260 -15.49 7.64 -23.73
N PRO A 261 -16.46 7.05 -24.46
CA PRO A 261 -16.13 6.19 -25.61
C PRO A 261 -15.24 6.86 -26.65
N GLY A 262 -15.36 8.19 -26.83
CA GLY A 262 -14.51 8.96 -27.73
C GLY A 262 -13.09 9.17 -27.20
N GLU A 263 -12.91 9.38 -25.89
CA GLU A 263 -11.60 9.45 -25.26
C GLU A 263 -10.90 8.09 -25.28
N ALA A 264 -11.63 7.01 -25.01
CA ALA A 264 -11.11 5.65 -25.07
C ALA A 264 -10.56 5.33 -26.47
N LEU A 265 -11.32 5.63 -27.53
CA LEU A 265 -10.87 5.44 -28.92
C LEU A 265 -9.62 6.29 -29.23
N ARG A 266 -9.58 7.54 -28.76
CA ARG A 266 -8.43 8.43 -28.94
C ARG A 266 -7.20 7.90 -28.21
N ASN A 267 -7.35 7.46 -26.97
CA ASN A 267 -6.27 6.91 -26.16
C ASN A 267 -5.76 5.59 -26.74
N GLU A 268 -6.65 4.74 -27.24
CA GLU A 268 -6.28 3.53 -27.98
C GLU A 268 -5.45 3.85 -29.22
N LEU A 269 -5.84 4.87 -30.00
CA LEU A 269 -5.07 5.30 -31.16
C LEU A 269 -3.69 5.86 -30.77
N VAL A 270 -3.60 6.62 -29.68
CA VAL A 270 -2.33 7.13 -29.15
C VAL A 270 -1.43 5.98 -28.70
N LEU A 271 -1.96 5.03 -27.92
CA LEU A 271 -1.24 3.84 -27.48
C LEU A 271 -0.79 2.99 -28.67
N TYR A 272 -1.65 2.80 -29.66
CA TYR A 272 -1.31 2.10 -30.90
C TYR A 272 -0.12 2.79 -31.60
N ASN A 273 -0.16 4.11 -31.77
CA ASN A 273 0.91 4.85 -32.44
C ASN A 273 2.24 4.80 -31.66
N ILE A 274 2.19 4.81 -30.32
CA ILE A 274 3.38 4.67 -29.47
C ILE A 274 3.96 3.25 -29.55
N ASN A 275 3.10 2.23 -29.54
CA ASN A 275 3.52 0.83 -29.49
C ASN A 275 3.84 0.25 -30.88
N ALA A 276 3.27 0.80 -31.96
CA ALA A 276 3.44 0.27 -33.32
C ALA A 276 4.91 0.20 -33.76
N PRO A 277 5.78 1.20 -33.51
CA PRO A 277 7.20 1.11 -33.82
C PRO A 277 7.91 -0.01 -33.05
N ALA A 278 7.60 -0.18 -31.75
CA ALA A 278 8.19 -1.22 -30.92
C ALA A 278 7.77 -2.62 -31.39
N VAL A 279 6.48 -2.79 -31.72
CA VAL A 279 5.95 -4.04 -32.29
C VAL A 279 6.56 -4.31 -33.67
N ALA A 280 6.75 -3.29 -34.50
CA ALA A 280 7.41 -3.44 -35.81
C ALA A 280 8.88 -3.84 -35.67
N ALA A 281 9.61 -3.24 -34.72
CA ALA A 281 10.99 -3.60 -34.40
C ALA A 281 11.09 -5.04 -33.89
N GLU A 282 10.20 -5.44 -32.96
CA GLU A 282 10.16 -6.81 -32.46
C GLU A 282 9.84 -7.81 -33.56
N ASN A 283 8.88 -7.51 -34.44
CA ASN A 283 8.55 -8.37 -35.57
C ASN A 283 9.69 -8.45 -36.59
N HIS A 284 10.43 -7.35 -36.81
CA HIS A 284 11.63 -7.36 -37.62
C HIS A 284 12.71 -8.24 -37.01
N ASP A 285 12.99 -8.11 -35.71
CA ASP A 285 13.96 -8.94 -35.01
C ASP A 285 13.57 -10.43 -35.02
N ARG A 286 12.28 -10.75 -34.85
CA ARG A 286 11.76 -12.11 -35.00
C ARG A 286 11.96 -12.64 -36.41
N ALA A 287 11.75 -11.81 -37.44
CA ALA A 287 11.98 -12.20 -38.83
C ALA A 287 13.48 -12.44 -39.09
N MET A 288 14.35 -11.54 -38.63
CA MET A 288 15.81 -11.68 -38.75
C MET A 288 16.33 -12.89 -37.98
N GLY A 289 15.73 -13.20 -36.83
CA GLY A 289 16.02 -14.40 -36.04
C GLY A 289 15.75 -15.73 -36.76
N ARG A 290 14.98 -15.74 -37.85
CA ARG A 290 14.72 -16.92 -38.69
C ARG A 290 15.70 -17.06 -39.86
N VAL A 291 16.46 -16.01 -40.19
CA VAL A 291 17.38 -16.01 -41.33
C VAL A 291 18.77 -16.46 -40.89
N PRO A 292 19.30 -17.60 -41.37
CA PRO A 292 20.63 -18.06 -41.00
C PRO A 292 21.72 -17.02 -41.29
N GLY A 293 22.64 -16.86 -40.34
CA GLY A 293 23.81 -15.97 -40.49
C GLY A 293 23.62 -14.57 -39.92
N THR A 294 22.39 -14.12 -39.65
CA THR A 294 22.11 -12.84 -38.96
C THR A 294 22.54 -12.89 -37.49
N ARG A 295 22.69 -11.72 -36.85
CA ARG A 295 23.03 -11.62 -35.42
C ARG A 295 21.94 -12.21 -34.53
N GLN A 296 20.67 -11.88 -34.82
CA GLN A 296 19.50 -12.37 -34.09
C GLN A 296 19.39 -13.90 -34.17
N TYR A 297 19.66 -14.50 -35.34
CA TYR A 297 19.66 -15.95 -35.52
C TYR A 297 20.73 -16.63 -34.65
N ARG A 298 21.95 -16.06 -34.58
CA ARG A 298 23.02 -16.61 -33.73
C ARG A 298 22.65 -16.53 -32.25
N ALA A 299 22.16 -15.38 -31.81
CA ALA A 299 21.73 -15.17 -30.43
C ALA A 299 20.59 -16.15 -30.04
N LEU A 300 19.58 -16.34 -30.90
CA LEU A 300 18.52 -17.32 -30.65
C LEU A 300 19.03 -18.76 -30.62
N LYS A 301 19.99 -19.10 -31.49
CA LYS A 301 20.59 -20.44 -31.50
C LYS A 301 21.41 -20.70 -30.24
N GLU A 302 22.16 -19.72 -29.77
CA GLU A 302 22.89 -19.77 -28.50
C GLU A 302 21.93 -19.95 -27.32
N LEU A 303 20.86 -19.15 -27.25
CA LEU A 303 19.85 -19.26 -26.21
C LEU A 303 19.14 -20.62 -26.22
N ASN A 304 18.76 -21.14 -27.40
CA ASN A 304 18.20 -22.48 -27.51
C ASN A 304 19.17 -23.57 -27.08
N ASN A 305 20.46 -23.43 -27.38
CA ASN A 305 21.48 -24.37 -26.93
C ASN A 305 21.63 -24.34 -25.40
N GLU A 306 21.57 -23.15 -24.79
CA GLU A 306 21.61 -22.99 -23.34
C GLU A 306 20.39 -23.60 -22.66
N VAL A 307 19.18 -23.37 -23.19
CA VAL A 307 17.94 -23.99 -22.71
C VAL A 307 18.04 -25.50 -22.79
N ASN A 308 18.43 -26.04 -23.95
CA ASN A 308 18.63 -27.49 -24.11
C ASN A 308 19.68 -28.03 -23.15
N HIS A 309 20.75 -27.28 -22.87
CA HIS A 309 21.76 -27.70 -21.91
C HIS A 309 21.18 -27.77 -20.49
N ARG A 310 20.45 -26.73 -20.06
CA ARG A 310 19.78 -26.69 -18.75
C ARG A 310 18.77 -27.83 -18.62
N ASP A 311 17.94 -28.05 -19.63
CA ASP A 311 16.96 -29.15 -19.64
C ASP A 311 17.60 -30.54 -19.54
N ASN A 312 18.84 -30.71 -20.04
CA ASN A 312 19.57 -31.97 -19.93
C ASN A 312 20.30 -32.15 -18.60
N VAL A 313 20.79 -31.06 -17.99
CA VAL A 313 21.58 -31.10 -16.74
C VAL A 313 20.68 -31.12 -15.51
N ASP A 314 19.61 -30.35 -15.52
CA ASP A 314 18.64 -30.24 -14.42
C ASP A 314 17.22 -30.16 -15.02
N PRO A 315 16.68 -31.29 -15.52
CA PRO A 315 15.37 -31.31 -16.12
C PRO A 315 14.35 -30.84 -15.08
N LEU A 316 13.65 -29.74 -15.37
CA LEU A 316 12.54 -29.28 -14.55
C LEU A 316 11.62 -30.48 -14.25
N PRO A 317 11.17 -30.66 -13.00
CA PRO A 317 10.32 -31.79 -12.64
C PRO A 317 9.10 -31.74 -13.57
N SER A 318 9.03 -32.70 -14.49
CA SER A 318 8.00 -32.73 -15.52
C SER A 318 6.64 -32.89 -14.85
N GLY A 319 6.02 -31.75 -14.53
CA GLY A 319 4.71 -31.64 -13.91
C GLY A 319 3.63 -32.00 -14.90
N ARG A 320 3.59 -33.29 -15.29
CA ARG A 320 2.44 -34.08 -15.76
C ARG A 320 2.98 -35.34 -16.46
N ARG A 321 2.81 -36.49 -15.81
CA ARG A 321 2.67 -37.76 -16.53
C ARG A 321 1.51 -37.60 -17.51
N ARG A 322 1.79 -37.56 -18.81
CA ARG A 322 0.76 -37.78 -19.83
C ARG A 322 0.25 -39.22 -19.63
N ARG A 323 -0.99 -39.35 -19.15
CA ARG A 323 -1.73 -40.61 -19.20
C ARG A 323 -2.30 -40.82 -20.58
#